data_AF-A0A3M3FNE5-F1
#
_entry.id   AF-A0A3M3FNE5-F1
#
_cell.length_a   1.000
_cell.length_b   1.000
_cell.length_c   1.000
_cell.angle_alpha   90.00
_cell.angle_beta   90.00
_cell.angle_gamma   90.00
#
_symmetry.space_group_name_H-M   'P 1'
#
loop_
_entity.id
_entity.type
_entity.pdbx_description
1 polymer ?
#
loop_
_entity_poly.entity_id
_entity_poly.type
_entity_poly.pdbx_seq_one_letter_code
_entity_poly.pdbx_strand_id
1 'polypeptide(L)'
;MPMGDWADVYSTGRDIVSLRERYGLTSDNASVQAKFDQILSAADALERNYNASTERVKNAELLRERLNEVKTPQQKEDLQLRYQQELIELQNQQMRLANMQMLQEKQEEIEEKKKQQDYLDKYLR
;
A
#
# COMPACT_ATOMS: atom_id res chain seq x y z
N MET A 1 6.75 15.16 14.58
CA MET A 1 6.88 13.69 14.44
C MET A 1 7.72 13.41 13.20
N PRO A 2 8.72 12.51 13.25
CA PRO A 2 9.58 12.29 12.10
C PRO A 2 8.81 11.49 11.05
N MET A 3 8.56 12.11 9.89
CA MET A 3 8.06 11.47 8.66
C MET A 3 9.17 10.63 7.99
N GLY A 4 9.98 9.92 8.79
CA GLY A 4 11.22 9.28 8.35
C GLY A 4 11.14 7.77 8.14
N ASP A 5 10.21 7.07 8.80
CA ASP A 5 10.26 5.59 8.87
C ASP A 5 9.19 4.86 8.04
N TRP A 6 8.26 5.57 7.39
CA TRP A 6 7.17 4.89 6.67
C TRP A 6 7.61 4.30 5.33
N ALA A 7 8.60 4.90 4.66
CA ALA A 7 9.17 4.37 3.42
C ALA A 7 9.93 3.06 3.65
N ASP A 8 10.61 2.92 4.80
CA ASP A 8 11.39 1.72 5.13
C ASP A 8 10.51 0.53 5.53
N VAL A 9 9.32 0.75 6.09
CA VAL A 9 8.37 -0.34 6.38
C VAL A 9 7.88 -1.01 5.08
N TYR A 10 7.78 -0.27 3.98
CA TYR A 10 7.39 -0.79 2.67
C TYR A 10 8.57 -1.11 1.74
N SER A 11 9.81 -0.78 2.13
CA SER A 11 11.03 -1.09 1.36
C SER A 11 11.40 -2.57 1.36
N THR A 12 10.62 -3.43 2.03
CA THR A 12 10.59 -4.89 1.80
C THR A 12 9.93 -5.26 0.45
N GLY A 13 10.07 -4.36 -0.53
CA GLY A 13 9.65 -4.49 -1.91
C GLY A 13 10.45 -5.58 -2.62
N ARG A 14 9.81 -6.22 -3.60
CA ARG A 14 10.50 -7.04 -4.59
C ARG A 14 11.57 -6.16 -5.24
N ASP A 15 12.64 -6.76 -5.74
CA ASP A 15 13.70 -6.07 -6.44
C ASP A 15 13.13 -5.03 -7.42
N ILE A 16 13.48 -3.75 -7.22
CA ILE A 16 13.01 -2.62 -8.04
C ILE A 16 13.32 -2.86 -9.52
N VAL A 17 14.38 -3.63 -9.82
CA VAL A 17 14.74 -4.06 -11.17
C VAL A 17 13.61 -4.89 -11.79
N SER A 18 13.05 -5.86 -11.07
CA SER A 18 11.92 -6.67 -11.54
C SER A 18 10.65 -5.84 -11.75
N LEU A 19 10.42 -4.80 -10.94
CA LEU A 19 9.29 -3.89 -11.13
C LEU A 19 9.46 -3.05 -12.40
N ARG A 20 10.66 -2.53 -12.66
CA ARG A 20 10.97 -1.79 -13.90
C ARG A 20 10.76 -2.66 -15.14
N GLU A 21 11.23 -3.91 -15.11
CA GLU A 21 11.03 -4.87 -16.20
C GLU A 21 9.55 -5.19 -16.43
N ARG A 22 8.80 -5.48 -15.35
CA ARG A 22 7.39 -5.85 -15.43
C ARG A 22 6.52 -4.75 -16.01
N TYR A 23 6.77 -3.50 -15.63
CA TYR A 23 5.96 -2.34 -16.01
C TYR A 23 6.57 -1.55 -17.18
N GLY A 24 7.77 -1.91 -17.65
CA GLY A 24 8.45 -1.25 -18.77
C GLY A 24 8.86 0.20 -18.49
N LEU A 25 9.00 0.60 -17.22
CA LEU A 25 9.31 1.98 -16.82
C LEU A 25 10.82 2.15 -16.57
N THR A 26 11.57 2.25 -17.66
CA THR A 26 13.01 2.52 -17.66
C THR A 26 13.34 3.82 -18.39
N SER A 27 14.39 4.52 -17.94
CA SER A 27 14.87 5.76 -18.54
C SER A 27 16.37 5.95 -18.25
N ASP A 28 17.11 6.37 -19.27
CA ASP A 28 18.54 6.73 -19.13
C ASP A 28 18.76 8.03 -18.35
N ASN A 29 17.71 8.86 -18.21
CA ASN A 29 17.73 10.03 -17.35
C ASN A 29 17.46 9.62 -15.89
N ALA A 30 18.44 9.82 -15.01
CA ALA A 30 18.38 9.46 -13.60
C ALA A 30 17.21 10.13 -12.83
N SER A 31 16.91 11.39 -13.12
CA SER A 31 15.79 12.10 -12.46
C SER A 31 14.43 11.58 -12.91
N VAL A 32 14.32 11.11 -14.15
CA VAL A 32 13.10 10.46 -14.66
C VAL A 32 12.98 9.05 -14.08
N GLN A 33 14.08 8.30 -14.02
CA GLN A 33 14.09 6.96 -13.43
C GLN A 33 13.69 6.98 -11.95
N ALA A 34 14.17 7.96 -11.17
CA ALA A 34 13.79 8.10 -9.76
C ALA A 34 12.26 8.29 -9.58
N LYS A 35 11.62 9.03 -10.48
CA LYS A 35 10.15 9.20 -10.47
C LYS A 35 9.43 7.92 -10.86
N PHE A 36 9.95 7.21 -11.86
CA PHE A 36 9.41 5.88 -12.21
C PHE A 36 9.51 4.92 -11.02
N ASP A 37 10.64 4.91 -10.31
CA ASP A 37 10.82 4.03 -9.15
C ASP A 37 9.83 4.35 -8.02
N GLN A 38 9.53 5.63 -7.78
CA GLN A 38 8.49 6.06 -6.83
C GLN A 38 7.11 5.52 -7.22
N ILE A 39 6.73 5.65 -8.50
CA ILE A 39 5.45 5.15 -9.03
C ILE A 39 5.38 3.62 -8.94
N LEU A 40 6.47 2.93 -9.29
CA LEU A 40 6.57 1.47 -9.24
C LEU A 40 6.43 0.95 -7.81
N SER A 41 7.03 1.64 -6.84
CA SER A 41 6.95 1.28 -5.43
C SER A 41 5.52 1.44 -4.90
N ALA A 42 4.85 2.53 -5.28
CA ALA A 42 3.44 2.75 -4.98
C ALA A 42 2.54 1.68 -5.63
N ALA A 43 2.81 1.32 -6.89
CA ALA A 43 2.06 0.30 -7.61
C ALA A 43 2.22 -1.10 -6.98
N ASP A 44 3.43 -1.51 -6.60
CA ASP A 44 3.65 -2.80 -5.89
C ASP A 44 2.94 -2.82 -4.53
N ALA A 45 3.00 -1.72 -3.78
CA ALA A 45 2.29 -1.61 -2.50
C ALA A 45 0.76 -1.72 -2.68
N LEU A 46 0.20 -1.06 -3.70
CA LEU A 46 -1.21 -1.16 -4.04
C LEU A 46 -1.61 -2.57 -4.47
N GLU A 47 -0.81 -3.20 -5.33
CA GLU A 47 -1.06 -4.56 -5.83
C GLU A 47 -1.02 -5.59 -4.69
N ARG A 48 -0.03 -5.50 -3.79
CA ARG A 48 0.03 -6.36 -2.59
C ARG A 48 -1.18 -6.19 -1.70
N ASN A 49 -1.60 -4.95 -1.45
CA ASN A 49 -2.79 -4.69 -0.64
C ASN A 49 -4.04 -5.25 -1.33
N TYR A 50 -4.21 -5.05 -2.63
CA TYR A 50 -5.34 -5.60 -3.40
C TYR A 50 -5.41 -7.12 -3.33
N ASN A 51 -4.28 -7.81 -3.56
CA ASN A 51 -4.21 -9.27 -3.48
C ASN A 51 -4.53 -9.76 -2.06
N ALA A 52 -3.94 -9.12 -1.05
CA ALA A 52 -4.16 -9.48 0.35
C ALA A 52 -5.59 -9.20 0.83
N SER A 53 -6.28 -8.18 0.30
CA SER A 53 -7.70 -7.93 0.57
C SER A 53 -8.59 -8.96 -0.13
N THR A 54 -8.27 -9.31 -1.38
CA THR A 54 -9.02 -10.31 -2.14
C THR A 54 -8.98 -11.68 -1.45
N GLU A 55 -7.81 -12.10 -0.95
CA GLU A 55 -7.68 -13.36 -0.20
C GLU A 55 -8.46 -13.34 1.12
N ARG A 56 -8.41 -12.24 1.88
CA ARG A 56 -9.16 -12.10 3.13
C ARG A 56 -10.66 -12.14 2.93
N VAL A 57 -11.18 -11.49 1.88
CA VAL A 57 -12.60 -11.57 1.53
C VAL A 57 -13.01 -13.01 1.25
N LYS A 58 -12.23 -13.75 0.46
CA LYS A 58 -12.48 -15.19 0.23
C LYS A 58 -12.44 -16.01 1.52
N ASN A 59 -11.49 -15.73 2.40
CA ASN A 59 -11.42 -16.41 3.71
C ASN A 59 -12.64 -16.10 4.57
N ALA A 60 -13.08 -14.84 4.61
CA ALA A 60 -14.27 -14.43 5.35
C ALA A 60 -15.53 -15.10 4.80
N GLU A 61 -15.67 -15.24 3.47
CA GLU A 61 -16.76 -15.98 2.83
C GLU A 61 -16.76 -17.46 3.24
N LEU A 62 -15.59 -18.12 3.17
CA LEU A 62 -15.44 -19.51 3.59
C LEU A 62 -15.76 -19.71 5.09
N LEU A 63 -15.32 -18.80 5.95
CA LEU A 63 -15.65 -18.83 7.38
C LEU A 63 -17.16 -18.68 7.61
N ARG A 64 -17.82 -17.80 6.85
CA ARG A 64 -19.28 -17.61 6.90
C ARG A 64 -20.04 -18.86 6.43
N GLU A 65 -19.56 -19.54 5.40
CA GLU A 65 -20.15 -20.81 4.97
C GLU A 65 -20.01 -21.88 6.05
N ARG A 66 -18.81 -22.05 6.61
CA ARG A 66 -18.55 -23.01 7.70
C ARG A 66 -19.38 -22.72 8.95
N LEU A 67 -19.65 -21.45 9.25
CA LEU A 67 -20.52 -21.05 10.36
C LEU A 67 -21.94 -21.60 10.24
N ASN A 68 -22.42 -21.89 9.02
CA ASN A 68 -23.74 -22.50 8.79
C ASN A 68 -23.73 -24.03 8.97
N GLU A 69 -22.56 -24.66 8.91
CA GLU A 69 -22.41 -26.13 8.96
C GLU A 69 -22.05 -26.66 10.36
N VAL A 70 -21.41 -25.83 11.19
CA VAL A 70 -20.97 -26.23 12.54
C VAL A 70 -22.15 -26.52 13.47
N LYS A 71 -22.02 -27.60 14.24
CA LYS A 71 -23.09 -28.12 15.11
C LYS A 71 -22.89 -27.78 16.58
N THR A 72 -21.64 -27.54 17.01
CA THR A 72 -21.34 -27.29 18.42
C THR A 72 -21.22 -25.79 18.71
N PRO A 73 -21.67 -25.31 19.88
CA PRO A 73 -21.52 -23.91 20.27
C PRO A 73 -20.06 -23.44 20.24
N GLN A 74 -19.13 -24.28 20.70
CA GLN A 74 -17.72 -23.92 20.80
C GLN A 74 -17.05 -23.77 19.43
N GLN A 75 -17.40 -24.60 18.45
CA GLN A 75 -16.92 -24.44 17.07
C GLN A 75 -17.48 -23.17 16.43
N LYS A 76 -18.74 -22.83 16.72
CA LYS A 76 -19.36 -21.60 16.24
C LYS A 76 -18.67 -20.36 16.79
N GLU A 77 -18.33 -20.38 18.08
CA GLU A 77 -17.60 -19.29 18.73
C GLU A 77 -16.20 -19.10 18.13
N ASP A 78 -15.40 -20.17 17.98
CA ASP A 78 -14.06 -20.09 17.36
C ASP A 78 -14.13 -19.53 15.93
N LEU A 79 -15.08 -20.02 15.12
CA LEU A 79 -15.27 -19.52 13.76
C LEU A 79 -15.76 -18.07 13.73
N GLN A 80 -16.62 -17.65 14.67
CA GLN A 80 -17.05 -16.26 14.79
C GLN A 80 -15.89 -15.34 15.18
N LEU A 81 -14.99 -15.78 16.05
CA LEU A 81 -13.78 -15.04 16.42
C LEU A 81 -12.84 -14.88 15.22
N ARG A 82 -12.59 -15.96 14.48
CA ARG A 82 -11.79 -15.90 13.24
C ARG A 82 -12.40 -14.97 12.20
N TYR A 83 -13.72 -15.03 12.02
CA TYR A 83 -14.42 -14.16 11.08
C TYR A 83 -14.30 -12.68 11.49
N GLN A 84 -14.45 -12.36 12.78
CA GLN A 84 -14.22 -11.01 13.29
C GLN A 84 -12.78 -10.55 13.09
N GLN A 85 -11.80 -11.44 13.28
CA GLN A 85 -10.40 -11.14 13.01
C GLN A 85 -10.16 -10.77 11.54
N GLU A 86 -10.73 -11.52 10.59
CA GLU A 86 -10.64 -11.20 9.15
C GLU A 86 -11.24 -9.81 8.83
N LEU A 87 -12.35 -9.45 9.47
CA LEU A 87 -12.95 -8.11 9.32
C LEU A 87 -12.06 -7.00 9.87
N ILE A 88 -11.44 -7.19 11.04
CA ILE A 88 -10.50 -6.23 11.64
C ILE A 88 -9.29 -6.05 10.72
N GLU A 89 -8.76 -7.15 10.18
CA GLU A 89 -7.64 -7.11 9.26
C GLU A 89 -7.98 -6.39 7.94
N LEU A 90 -9.19 -6.58 7.42
CA LEU A 90 -9.69 -5.84 6.26
C LEU A 90 -9.81 -4.34 6.57
N GLN A 91 -10.30 -3.97 7.75
CA GLN A 91 -10.36 -2.57 8.20
C GLN A 91 -8.95 -1.97 8.35
N ASN A 92 -8.00 -2.72 8.89
CA ASN A 92 -6.61 -2.32 9.00
C ASN A 92 -5.99 -2.07 7.62
N GLN A 93 -6.31 -2.91 6.62
CA GLN A 93 -5.89 -2.68 5.22
C GLN A 93 -6.47 -1.38 4.65
N GLN A 94 -7.77 -1.12 4.86
CA GLN A 94 -8.40 0.12 4.40
C GLN A 94 -7.76 1.36 5.04
N MET A 95 -7.47 1.33 6.34
CA MET A 95 -6.77 2.42 7.02
C MET A 95 -5.36 2.64 6.46
N ARG A 96 -4.61 1.56 6.17
CA ARG A 96 -3.28 1.67 5.55
C ARG A 96 -3.35 2.30 4.16
N LEU A 97 -4.33 1.93 3.35
CA LEU A 97 -4.55 2.53 2.03
C LEU A 97 -4.89 4.02 2.13
N ALA A 98 -5.79 4.41 3.03
CA ALA A 98 -6.14 5.82 3.25
C ALA A 98 -4.91 6.65 3.71
N ASN A 99 -4.12 6.11 4.64
CA ASN A 99 -2.88 6.75 5.07
C ASN A 99 -1.86 6.89 3.93
N MET A 100 -1.76 5.88 3.07
CA MET A 100 -0.88 5.91 1.91
C MET A 100 -1.28 7.00 0.93
N GLN A 101 -2.58 7.13 0.62
CA GLN A 101 -3.10 8.20 -0.23
C GLN A 101 -2.79 9.59 0.35
N MET A 102 -3.04 9.79 1.65
CA MET A 102 -2.71 11.04 2.33
C MET A 102 -1.20 11.37 2.26
N LEU A 103 -0.33 10.36 2.41
CA LEU A 103 1.12 10.55 2.31
C LEU A 103 1.55 10.91 0.88
N GLN A 104 0.94 10.30 -0.13
CA GLN A 104 1.19 10.62 -1.54
C GLN A 104 0.83 12.09 -1.83
N GLU A 105 -0.36 12.53 -1.42
CA GLU A 105 -0.79 13.93 -1.56
C GLU A 105 0.19 14.91 -0.88
N LYS A 106 0.65 14.56 0.33
CA LYS A 106 1.63 15.39 1.06
C LYS A 106 2.98 15.44 0.35
N GLN A 107 3.42 14.33 -0.24
CA GLN A 107 4.66 14.26 -0.99
C GLN A 107 4.59 15.13 -2.25
N GLU A 108 3.47 15.07 -2.99
CA GLU A 108 3.22 15.92 -4.16
C GLU A 108 3.24 17.41 -3.78
N GLU A 109 2.59 17.79 -2.68
CA GLU A 109 2.58 19.17 -2.17
C GLU A 109 4.01 19.67 -1.85
N ILE A 110 4.83 18.83 -1.21
CA ILE A 110 6.23 19.16 -0.90
C ILE A 110 7.07 19.31 -2.17
N GLU A 111 6.90 18.42 -3.14
CA GLU A 111 7.62 18.46 -4.41
C GLU A 111 7.27 19.70 -5.23
N GLU A 112 6.00 20.12 -5.23
CA GLU A 112 5.59 21.36 -5.87
C GLU A 112 6.23 22.58 -5.23
N LYS A 113 6.20 22.68 -3.89
CA LYS A 113 6.84 23.78 -3.15
C LYS A 113 8.35 23.85 -3.41
N LYS A 114 9.03 22.70 -3.46
CA LYS A 114 10.46 22.65 -3.81
C LYS A 114 10.73 23.18 -5.22
N LYS A 115 9.95 22.75 -6.22
CA LYS A 115 10.08 23.27 -7.59
C LYS A 115 9.85 24.77 -7.67
N GLN A 116 8.88 25.30 -6.92
CA GLN A 116 8.62 26.73 -6.84
C GLN A 116 9.80 27.47 -6.22
N GLN A 117 10.34 26.98 -5.10
CA GLN A 117 11.51 27.57 -4.46
C GLN A 117 12.74 27.54 -5.38
N ASP A 118 13.03 26.41 -6.01
CA ASP A 118 14.15 26.28 -6.95
C ASP A 118 14.02 27.23 -8.15
N TYR A 119 12.79 27.45 -8.63
CA TYR A 119 12.50 28.44 -9.67
C TYR A 119 12.79 29.87 -9.18
N LEU A 120 12.27 30.24 -8.01
CA LEU A 120 12.50 31.57 -7.43
C LEU A 120 14.00 31.81 -7.21
N ASP A 121 14.72 30.85 -6.63
CA ASP A 121 16.17 30.95 -6.36
C ASP A 121 17.01 31.06 -7.64
N LYS A 122 16.58 30.41 -8.74
CA LYS A 122 17.29 30.41 -10.02
C LYS A 122 17.04 31.66 -10.87
N TYR A 123 15.85 32.25 -10.81
CA TYR A 123 15.43 33.32 -11.74
C TYR A 123 15.19 34.68 -11.09
N LEU A 124 15.16 34.79 -9.76
CA LEU A 124 15.02 36.06 -9.03
C LEU A 124 16.29 36.49 -8.29
N ARG A 125 17.45 35.93 -8.65
CA ARG A 125 18.78 36.40 -8.24
C ARG A 125 19.48 37.16 -9.36
#